data_AF-A0A7L4PXC1-F1
#
_entry.id   AF-A0A7L4PXC1-F1
#
_cell.length_a   1.000
_cell.length_b   1.000
_cell.length_c   1.000
_cell.angle_alpha   90.00
_cell.angle_beta   90.00
_cell.angle_gamma   90.00
#
_symmetry.space_group_name_H-M   'P 1'
#
loop_
_entity.id
_entity.type
_entity.pdbx_description
1 polymer ?
#
loop_
_entity_poly.entity_id
_entity_poly.type
_entity_poly.pdbx_seq_one_letter_code
_entity_poly.pdbx_strand_id
1 'polypeptide(L)'
;MQRNTLRFGIDSGMIVTFLLVFITGMLKMPEFLALSGFSGMVVPMSRITLIHDRSGVVFGVFVILHFALNAKQLVAMGKKLLR
;
A
#
# COMPACT_ATOMS: atom_id res chain seq x y z
N MET A 1 26.64 0.14 3.44
CA MET A 1 25.85 1.26 2.88
C MET A 1 24.76 0.82 1.91
N GLN A 2 25.05 0.05 0.85
CA GLN A 2 24.06 -0.33 -0.19
C GLN A 2 22.74 -0.95 0.35
N ARG A 3 22.81 -1.80 1.38
CA ARG A 3 21.62 -2.50 1.90
C ARG A 3 20.63 -1.58 2.64
N ASN A 4 21.12 -0.51 3.28
CA ASN A 4 20.25 0.49 3.92
C ASN A 4 19.60 1.39 2.88
N THR A 5 20.32 1.76 1.82
CA THR A 5 19.77 2.50 0.69
C THR A 5 18.65 1.72 0.00
N LEU A 6 18.85 0.40 -0.21
CA LEU A 6 17.82 -0.48 -0.80
C LEU A 6 16.56 -0.58 0.07
N ARG A 7 16.74 -0.72 1.39
CA ARG A 7 15.62 -0.70 2.36
C ARG A 7 14.85 0.61 2.29
N PHE A 8 15.55 1.74 2.34
CA PHE A 8 14.92 3.06 2.24
C PHE A 8 14.14 3.25 0.94
N GLY A 9 14.69 2.78 -0.19
CA GLY A 9 14.01 2.82 -1.48
C GLY A 9 12.73 1.99 -1.50
N ILE A 10 12.77 0.75 -0.97
CA ILE A 10 11.59 -0.12 -0.89
C ILE A 10 10.54 0.44 0.06
N ASP A 11 10.95 0.93 1.24
CA ASP A 11 10.03 1.48 2.24
C ASP A 11 9.33 2.74 1.70
N SER A 12 10.08 3.61 1.01
CA SER A 12 9.52 4.78 0.33
C SER A 12 8.55 4.38 -0.79
N GLY A 13 8.92 3.38 -1.60
CA GLY A 13 8.05 2.82 -2.64
C GLY A 13 6.75 2.22 -2.08
N MET A 14 6.83 1.55 -0.93
CA MET A 14 5.66 1.05 -0.20
C MET A 14 4.73 2.17 0.22
N ILE A 15 5.26 3.27 0.78
CA ILE A 15 4.42 4.40 1.22
C ILE A 15 3.67 5.01 0.04
N VAL A 16 4.37 5.25 -1.07
CA VAL A 16 3.75 5.85 -2.27
C VAL A 16 2.68 4.94 -2.86
N THR A 17 2.98 3.65 -3.01
CA THR A 17 2.02 2.69 -3.58
C THR A 17 0.85 2.41 -2.64
N PHE A 18 1.09 2.38 -1.33
CA PHE A 18 0.03 2.33 -0.32
C PHE A 18 -0.92 3.52 -0.45
N LEU A 19 -0.40 4.75 -0.53
CA LEU A 19 -1.24 5.94 -0.67
C LEU A 19 -2.10 5.90 -1.94
N LEU A 20 -1.53 5.43 -3.07
CA LEU A 20 -2.28 5.27 -4.31
C LEU A 20 -3.42 4.25 -4.16
N VAL A 21 -3.15 3.08 -3.60
CA VAL A 21 -4.16 2.04 -3.34
C VAL A 21 -5.21 2.52 -2.35
N PHE A 22 -4.79 3.20 -1.28
CA PHE A 22 -5.66 3.68 -0.22
C PHE A 22 -6.62 4.75 -0.75
N ILE A 23 -6.12 5.78 -1.43
CA ILE A 23 -6.96 6.84 -2.01
C ILE A 23 -7.92 6.26 -3.05
N THR A 24 -7.44 5.42 -3.96
CA THR A 24 -8.32 4.79 -4.96
C THR A 24 -9.34 3.83 -4.34
N GLY A 25 -9.01 3.20 -3.22
CA GLY A 25 -9.93 2.38 -2.42
C GLY A 25 -11.01 3.22 -1.73
N MET A 26 -10.64 4.37 -1.16
CA MET A 26 -11.61 5.32 -0.58
C MET A 26 -12.59 5.84 -1.63
N LEU A 27 -12.08 6.19 -2.83
CA LEU A 27 -12.91 6.61 -3.95
C LEU A 27 -13.81 5.48 -4.48
N LYS A 28 -13.47 4.22 -4.22
CA LYS A 28 -14.29 3.06 -4.59
C LYS A 28 -15.47 2.83 -3.64
N MET A 29 -15.42 3.39 -2.43
CA MET A 29 -16.49 3.24 -1.45
C MET A 29 -17.58 4.30 -1.68
N PRO A 30 -18.79 3.91 -2.15
CA PRO A 30 -19.86 4.86 -2.45
C PRO A 30 -20.34 5.60 -1.20
N GLU A 31 -20.32 4.94 -0.04
CA GLU A 31 -20.64 5.56 1.25
C GLU A 31 -19.66 6.68 1.63
N PHE A 32 -18.36 6.48 1.32
CA PHE A 32 -17.34 7.50 1.57
C PHE A 32 -17.55 8.72 0.65
N LEU A 33 -17.87 8.50 -0.63
CA LEU A 33 -18.22 9.57 -1.57
C LEU A 33 -19.49 10.33 -1.15
N ALA A 34 -20.47 9.61 -0.60
CA ALA A 34 -21.71 10.20 -0.11
C ALA A 34 -21.48 11.09 1.11
N LEU A 35 -20.64 10.65 2.06
CA LEU A 35 -20.29 11.40 3.26
C LEU A 35 -19.36 12.60 2.98
N SER A 36 -18.55 12.53 1.92
CA SER A 36 -17.63 13.60 1.53
C SER A 36 -18.27 14.68 0.64
N GLY A 37 -19.57 14.58 0.35
CA GLY A 37 -20.32 15.58 -0.41
C GLY A 37 -20.13 15.48 -1.93
N PHE A 38 -19.50 14.41 -2.42
CA PHE A 38 -19.21 14.19 -3.85
C PHE A 38 -20.25 13.31 -4.56
N SER A 39 -21.43 13.09 -3.96
CA SER A 39 -22.51 12.21 -4.45
C SER A 39 -22.98 12.44 -5.89
N GLY A 40 -22.72 13.63 -6.47
CA GLY A 40 -23.10 13.98 -7.84
C GLY A 40 -21.97 13.83 -8.88
N MET A 41 -20.76 13.46 -8.48
CA MET A 41 -19.64 13.35 -9.42
C MET A 41 -19.71 12.00 -10.15
N VAL A 42 -19.88 12.03 -11.48
CA VAL A 42 -19.77 10.84 -12.32
C VAL A 42 -18.30 10.48 -12.43
N VAL A 43 -17.82 9.70 -11.46
CA VAL A 43 -16.42 9.27 -11.43
C VAL A 43 -16.27 8.06 -12.37
N PRO A 44 -15.27 8.04 -13.27
CA PRO A 44 -15.04 6.90 -14.17
C PRO A 44 -14.51 5.69 -13.38
N MET A 45 -15.44 4.95 -12.78
CA MET A 45 -15.16 3.88 -11.83
C MET A 45 -14.27 2.77 -12.41
N SER A 46 -14.41 2.50 -13.71
CA SER A 46 -13.56 1.58 -14.46
C SER A 46 -12.07 2.00 -14.43
N ARG A 47 -11.77 3.29 -14.58
CA ARG A 47 -10.40 3.80 -14.55
C ARG A 47 -9.81 3.77 -13.14
N ILE A 48 -10.61 4.11 -12.12
CA ILE A 48 -10.18 4.04 -10.71
C ILE A 48 -9.86 2.61 -10.33
N THR A 49 -10.74 1.66 -10.68
CA THR A 49 -10.53 0.24 -10.39
C THR A 49 -9.25 -0.27 -11.06
N LEU A 50 -9.01 0.07 -12.33
CA LEU A 50 -7.79 -0.30 -13.03
C LEU A 50 -6.52 0.25 -12.36
N ILE A 51 -6.55 1.50 -11.88
CA ILE A 51 -5.41 2.10 -11.16
C ILE A 51 -5.23 1.45 -9.79
N HIS A 52 -6.33 1.21 -9.06
CA HIS A 52 -6.32 0.55 -7.75
C HIS A 52 -5.70 -0.84 -7.85
N ASP A 53 -6.18 -1.67 -8.77
CA ASP A 53 -5.72 -3.06 -8.89
C ASP A 53 -4.24 -3.12 -9.28
N ARG A 54 -3.81 -2.27 -10.24
CA ARG A 54 -2.40 -2.19 -10.64
C ARG A 54 -1.50 -1.70 -9.51
N SER A 55 -1.91 -0.64 -8.81
CA SER A 55 -1.14 -0.12 -7.67
C SER A 55 -1.11 -1.13 -6.50
N GLY A 56 -2.19 -1.91 -6.33
CA GLY A 56 -2.29 -2.98 -5.34
C GLY A 56 -1.30 -4.10 -5.59
N VAL A 57 -1.18 -4.53 -6.85
CA VAL A 57 -0.18 -5.54 -7.25
C VAL A 57 1.24 -5.02 -6.99
N VAL A 58 1.55 -3.78 -7.38
CA VAL A 58 2.88 -3.18 -7.14
C VAL A 58 3.17 -3.04 -5.65
N PHE A 59 2.18 -2.62 -4.85
CA PHE A 59 2.30 -2.55 -3.40
C PHE A 59 2.59 -3.93 -2.79
N GLY A 60 1.88 -4.97 -3.24
CA GLY A 60 2.13 -6.36 -2.80
C GLY A 60 3.57 -6.82 -3.07
N VAL A 61 4.12 -6.49 -4.25
CA VAL A 61 5.53 -6.78 -4.57
C VAL A 61 6.47 -6.05 -3.61
N PHE A 62 6.24 -4.77 -3.34
CA PHE A 62 7.06 -4.01 -2.40
C PHE A 62 6.98 -4.58 -0.97
N VAL A 63 5.80 -5.00 -0.51
CA VAL A 63 5.62 -5.65 0.80
C VAL A 63 6.44 -6.93 0.90
N ILE A 64 6.42 -7.78 -0.14
CA ILE A 64 7.21 -9.02 -0.17
C ILE A 64 8.71 -8.71 -0.10
N LEU A 65 9.19 -7.74 -0.89
CA LEU A 65 10.60 -7.32 -0.88
C LEU A 65 11.02 -6.73 0.47
N HIS A 66 10.17 -5.90 1.08
CA HIS A 66 10.39 -5.34 2.41
C HIS A 66 10.49 -6.45 3.46
N PHE A 67 9.57 -7.42 3.42
CA PHE A 67 9.57 -8.55 4.33
C PHE A 67 10.83 -9.38 4.16
N ALA A 68 11.23 -9.71 2.93
CA ALA A 68 12.45 -10.47 2.66
C ALA A 68 13.71 -9.75 3.20
N LEU A 69 13.80 -8.43 3.04
CA LEU A 69 14.93 -7.64 3.54
C LEU A 69 14.95 -7.47 5.07
N ASN A 70 13.80 -7.62 5.73
CA ASN A 70 13.63 -7.43 7.17
C ASN A 70 13.27 -8.73 7.92
N ALA A 71 13.22 -9.88 7.25
CA ALA A 71 12.78 -11.17 7.81
C ALA A 71 13.54 -11.55 9.09
N LYS A 72 14.86 -11.31 9.13
CA LYS A 72 15.67 -11.59 10.33
C LYS A 72 15.24 -10.78 11.56
N GLN A 73 14.88 -9.50 11.36
CA GLN A 73 14.39 -8.64 12.44
C GLN A 73 13.00 -9.06 12.89
N LEU A 74 12.14 -9.45 11.96
CA LEU A 74 10.78 -9.88 12.26
C LEU A 74 10.76 -11.19 13.06
N VAL A 75 11.61 -12.16 12.69
CA VAL A 75 11.82 -13.40 13.46
C VAL A 75 12.41 -13.09 14.85
N ALA A 76 13.37 -12.18 14.95
CA ALA A 76 13.95 -11.79 16.24
C ALA A 76 12.91 -11.12 17.17
N MET A 77 12.09 -10.21 16.64
CA MET A 77 10.99 -9.60 17.39
C MET A 77 9.91 -10.63 17.76
N GLY A 78 9.52 -11.51 16.83
CA GLY A 78 8.54 -12.56 17.11
C GLY A 78 8.98 -13.50 18.22
N LYS A 79 10.26 -13.90 18.24
CA LYS A 79 10.86 -14.68 19.33
C LYS A 79 10.87 -13.94 20.66
N LYS A 80 11.04 -12.61 20.65
CA LYS A 80 10.99 -11.78 21.87
C LYS A 80 9.56 -11.61 22.40
N LEU A 81 8.56 -11.57 21.52
CA LEU A 81 7.16 -11.40 21.91
C LEU A 81 6.55 -12.70 22.45
N LEU A 82 6.97 -13.85 21.91
CA LEU A 82 6.47 -15.18 22.28
C LEU A 82 7.20 -15.83 23.47
N ARG A 83 8.13 -15.12 24.11
CA ARG A 83 8.97 -15.63 25.19
C ARG A 83 8.88 -14.69 26.39
#